data_AF-A0A3B0UWX5-F1
#
_entry.id   AF-A0A3B0UWX5-F1
#
_cell.length_a   1.000
_cell.length_b   1.000
_cell.length_c   1.000
_cell.angle_alpha   90.00
_cell.angle_beta   90.00
_cell.angle_gamma   90.00
#
_symmetry.space_group_name_H-M   'P 1'
#
loop_
_entity.id
_entity.type
_entity.pdbx_description
1 polymer ?
#
loop_
_entity_poly.entity_id
_entity_poly.type
_entity_poly.pdbx_seq_one_letter_code
_entity_poly.pdbx_strand_id
1 'polypeptide(L)'
;MRRFPAIWQTDRLQIEDSSLADTPQLMKIFNACSYVGKWDPTFQIEPEETFTELVTKSMKEGEENGRFQLQIIRQQASQQIIG
;
A
#
# COMPACT_ATOMS: atom_id res chain seq x y z
N MET A 1 15.68 10.17 12.88
CA MET A 1 14.51 10.02 11.99
C MET A 1 13.67 8.86 12.50
N ARG A 2 12.34 9.01 12.62
CA ARG A 2 11.44 7.95 13.11
C ARG A 2 10.72 7.33 11.92
N ARG A 3 11.34 6.36 11.26
CA ARG A 3 10.68 5.51 10.25
C ARG A 3 10.09 4.29 10.95
N PHE A 4 8.96 3.78 10.49
CA PHE A 4 8.49 2.47 10.92
C PHE A 4 9.49 1.39 10.51
N PRO A 5 9.61 0.28 11.26
CA PRO A 5 10.37 -0.87 10.81
C PRO A 5 9.88 -1.32 9.43
N ALA A 6 10.81 -1.76 8.58
CA ALA A 6 10.48 -2.28 7.25
C ALA A 6 9.54 -3.48 7.31
N ILE A 7 9.57 -4.22 8.43
CA ILE A 7 8.64 -5.31 8.72
C ILE A 7 8.29 -5.26 10.21
N TRP A 8 7.02 -5.36 10.53
CA TRP A 8 6.52 -5.55 11.90
C TRP A 8 5.21 -6.32 11.89
N GLN A 9 4.82 -6.89 13.02
CA GLN A 9 3.66 -7.77 13.07
C GLN A 9 2.89 -7.67 14.38
N THR A 10 1.65 -8.12 14.29
CA THR A 10 0.73 -8.41 15.40
C THR A 10 0.29 -9.87 15.28
N ASP A 11 -0.51 -10.36 16.23
CA ASP A 11 -1.04 -11.72 16.19
C ASP A 11 -1.82 -12.05 14.91
N ARG A 12 -2.38 -11.04 14.24
CA ARG A 12 -3.27 -11.23 13.07
C ARG A 12 -2.74 -10.64 11.78
N LEU A 13 -1.81 -9.68 11.86
CA LEU A 13 -1.36 -8.88 10.72
C LEU A 13 0.16 -8.86 10.67
N GLN A 14 0.69 -8.96 9.45
CA GLN A 14 2.06 -8.59 9.11
C GLN A 14 1.99 -7.29 8.31
N ILE A 15 2.84 -6.35 8.66
CA ILE A 15 3.00 -5.10 7.94
C ILE A 15 4.42 -5.09 7.41
N GLU A 16 4.57 -4.84 6.12
CA GLU A 16 5.87 -4.81 5.45
C GLU A 16 5.89 -3.70 4.41
N ASP A 17 7.08 -3.16 4.14
CA ASP A 17 7.26 -2.19 3.07
C ASP A 17 6.81 -2.77 1.73
N SER A 18 6.01 -2.01 0.99
CA SER A 18 5.49 -2.42 -0.31
C SER A 18 6.60 -2.49 -1.36
N SER A 19 6.42 -3.39 -2.32
CA SER A 19 7.26 -3.57 -3.49
C SER A 19 6.44 -3.43 -4.78
N LEU A 20 7.13 -3.34 -5.92
CA LEU A 20 6.47 -3.33 -7.23
C LEU A 20 5.65 -4.59 -7.52
N ALA A 21 5.95 -5.70 -6.85
CA ALA A 21 5.17 -6.94 -7.00
C ALA A 21 3.77 -6.83 -6.37
N ASP A 22 3.56 -5.87 -5.46
CA ASP A 22 2.30 -5.70 -4.73
C ASP A 22 1.30 -4.81 -5.49
N THR A 23 1.78 -4.07 -6.50
CA THR A 23 1.00 -3.11 -7.31
C THR A 23 -0.32 -3.68 -7.83
N PRO A 24 -0.38 -4.88 -8.45
CA PRO A 24 -1.66 -5.38 -9.00
C PRO A 24 -2.70 -5.62 -7.91
N GLN A 25 -2.27 -6.00 -6.70
CA GLN A 25 -3.15 -6.28 -5.58
C GLN A 25 -3.59 -4.99 -4.88
N LEU A 26 -2.69 -4.01 -4.73
CA LEU A 26 -3.01 -2.67 -4.23
C LEU A 26 -4.06 -1.97 -5.11
N MET A 27 -3.89 -2.04 -6.44
CA MET A 27 -4.86 -1.52 -7.39
C MET A 27 -6.25 -2.15 -7.18
N LYS A 28 -6.30 -3.49 -7.05
CA LYS A 28 -7.57 -4.20 -6.83
C LYS A 28 -8.25 -3.78 -5.53
N ILE A 29 -7.49 -3.66 -4.43
CA ILE A 29 -8.02 -3.25 -3.13
C ILE A 29 -8.57 -1.82 -3.20
N PHE A 30 -7.83 -0.88 -3.76
CA PHE A 30 -8.27 0.51 -3.88
C PHE A 30 -9.51 0.63 -4.77
N ASN A 31 -9.52 0.00 -5.95
CA ASN A 31 -10.65 0.08 -6.87
C ASN A 31 -11.90 -0.65 -6.34
N ALA A 32 -11.74 -1.66 -5.48
CA ALA A 32 -12.85 -2.28 -4.77
C ALA A 32 -13.55 -1.30 -3.81
N CYS A 33 -12.87 -0.23 -3.38
CA CYS A 33 -13.44 0.85 -2.59
C CYS A 33 -14.22 1.89 -3.41
N SER A 34 -14.53 1.64 -4.69
CA SER A 34 -15.29 2.55 -5.55
C SER A 34 -16.66 2.98 -5.00
N TYR A 35 -17.23 2.21 -4.07
CA TYR A 35 -18.44 2.61 -3.35
C TYR A 35 -18.26 3.89 -2.51
N VAL A 36 -17.01 4.27 -2.19
CA VAL A 36 -16.67 5.50 -1.45
C VAL A 36 -16.95 6.77 -2.25
N GLY A 37 -17.07 6.70 -3.58
CA GLY A 37 -17.35 7.87 -4.42
C GLY A 37 -18.62 8.64 -4.07
N LYS A 38 -19.54 8.05 -3.28
CA LYS A 38 -20.72 8.74 -2.72
C LYS A 38 -20.36 9.77 -1.64
N TRP A 39 -19.22 9.59 -0.98
CA TRP A 39 -18.73 10.45 0.10
C TRP A 39 -17.45 11.21 -0.28
N ASP A 40 -16.70 10.70 -1.26
CA ASP A 40 -15.51 11.37 -1.81
C ASP A 40 -15.67 11.62 -3.32
N PRO A 41 -16.01 12.85 -3.74
CA PRO A 41 -16.17 13.19 -5.15
C PRO A 41 -14.84 13.20 -5.92
N THR A 42 -13.70 13.09 -5.23
CA THR A 42 -12.38 13.02 -5.86
C THR A 42 -11.94 11.59 -6.16
N PHE A 43 -12.65 10.59 -5.64
CA PHE A 43 -12.35 9.19 -5.90
C PHE A 43 -12.51 8.85 -7.38
N GLN A 44 -11.50 8.22 -7.94
CA GLN A 44 -11.52 7.69 -9.30
C GLN A 44 -10.97 6.27 -9.30
N ILE A 45 -11.43 5.43 -10.23
CA ILE A 45 -10.80 4.13 -10.48
C ILE A 45 -9.47 4.40 -11.16
N GLU A 46 -8.40 3.88 -10.59
CA GLU A 46 -7.03 4.12 -11.06
C GLU A 46 -6.46 2.85 -11.72
N PRO A 47 -5.71 2.98 -12.83
CA PRO A 47 -5.06 1.85 -13.48
C PRO A 47 -3.78 1.42 -12.73
N GLU A 48 -3.20 0.28 -13.09
CA GLU A 48 -2.04 -0.31 -12.40
C GLU A 48 -0.80 0.59 -12.49
N GLU A 49 -0.66 1.36 -13.57
CA GLU A 49 0.42 2.31 -13.79
C GLU A 49 0.48 3.38 -12.69
N THR A 50 -0.69 3.89 -12.26
CA THR A 50 -0.77 4.86 -11.15
C THR A 50 -0.17 4.30 -9.86
N PHE A 51 -0.47 3.03 -9.55
CA PHE A 51 0.09 2.36 -8.37
C PHE A 51 1.59 2.08 -8.53
N THR A 52 2.02 1.75 -9.75
CA THR A 52 3.45 1.53 -10.04
C THR A 52 4.25 2.79 -9.75
N GLU A 53 3.75 3.95 -10.22
CA GLU A 53 4.37 5.25 -9.95
C GLU A 53 4.37 5.59 -8.46
N LEU A 54 3.25 5.34 -7.77
CA LEU A 54 3.12 5.58 -6.33
C LEU A 54 4.12 4.75 -5.51
N VAL A 55 4.19 3.44 -5.76
CA VAL A 55 5.11 2.54 -5.07
C VAL A 55 6.56 2.95 -5.35
N THR A 56 6.91 3.19 -6.61
CA THR A 56 8.25 3.65 -7.02
C THR A 56 8.66 4.92 -6.30
N LYS A 57 7.77 5.91 -6.25
CA LYS A 57 8.02 7.17 -5.55
C LYS A 57 8.20 6.94 -4.05
N SER A 58 7.37 6.10 -3.44
CA SER A 58 7.44 5.82 -2.00
C SER A 58 8.74 5.10 -1.61
N MET A 59 9.24 4.19 -2.46
CA MET A 59 10.52 3.50 -2.25
C MET A 59 11.67 4.51 -2.27
N LYS A 60 11.69 5.39 -3.29
CA LYS A 60 12.69 6.44 -3.42
C LYS A 60 12.69 7.40 -2.23
N GLU A 61 11.51 7.88 -1.82
CA GLU A 61 11.38 8.79 -0.68
C GLU A 61 11.76 8.12 0.65
N GLY A 62 11.47 6.82 0.79
CA GLY A 62 11.85 6.00 1.92
C GLY A 62 13.37 5.83 2.05
N GLU A 63 14.07 5.62 0.95
CA GLU A 63 15.53 5.50 0.87
C GLU A 63 16.23 6.84 1.08
N GLU A 64 15.81 7.88 0.36
CA GLU A 64 16.52 9.17 0.34
C GLU A 64 16.30 9.99 1.61
N ASN A 65 15.08 9.99 2.14
CA ASN A 65 14.66 10.96 3.15
C ASN A 65 14.11 10.30 4.43
N GLY A 66 13.98 8.98 4.50
CA GLY A 66 13.48 8.28 5.69
C GLY A 66 12.10 8.77 6.19
N ARG A 67 11.33 9.44 5.33
CA ARG A 67 10.06 10.11 5.67
C ARG A 67 8.88 9.17 5.60
N PHE A 68 8.74 8.46 4.48
CA PHE A 68 7.60 7.61 4.20
C PHE A 68 7.96 6.58 3.14
N GLN A 69 7.66 5.30 3.40
CA GLN A 69 7.60 4.25 2.40
C GLN A 69 6.23 3.60 2.57
N LEU A 70 5.54 3.36 1.46
CA LEU A 70 4.24 2.70 1.50
C LEU A 70 4.44 1.30 2.08
N GLN A 71 3.53 0.89 2.97
CA GLN A 71 3.55 -0.43 3.58
C GLN A 71 2.26 -1.15 3.22
N ILE A 72 2.35 -2.46 3.01
CA ILE A 72 1.21 -3.33 2.84
C ILE A 72 0.86 -4.02 4.15
N ILE A 73 -0.40 -4.39 4.30
CA ILE A 73 -0.95 -5.14 5.42
C ILE A 73 -1.36 -6.51 4.88
N ARG A 74 -0.72 -7.55 5.42
CA ARG A 74 -0.99 -8.94 5.12
C ARG A 74 -1.67 -9.61 6.31
N GLN A 75 -2.73 -10.35 6.07
CA GLN A 75 -3.35 -11.17 7.10
C GLN A 75 -2.51 -12.44 7.34
N GLN A 76 -2.11 -12.70 8.59
CA GLN A 76 -1.23 -13.82 8.95
C GLN A 76 -1.81 -15.19 8.55
N ALA A 77 -3.11 -15.39 8.76
CA ALA A 77 -3.78 -16.68 8.53
C ALA A 77 -3.89 -17.05 7.04
N SER A 78 -4.15 -16.08 6.17
CA SER A 78 -4.39 -16.31 4.73
C SER A 78 -3.23 -15.89 3.84
N GLN A 79 -2.26 -15.16 4.40
CA GLN A 79 -1.19 -14.47 3.68
C GLN A 79 -1.71 -13.50 2.59
N GLN A 80 -2.98 -13.10 2.66
CA GLN A 80 -3.60 -12.19 1.72
C GLN A 80 -3.25 -10.73 2.08
N ILE A 81 -2.90 -9.94 1.07
CA ILE A 81 -2.79 -8.47 1.20
C ILE A 81 -4.20 -7.89 1.25
N ILE A 82 -4.48 -7.11 2.29
CA ILE A 82 -5.80 -6.54 2.57
C ILE A 82 -5.81 -5.01 2.64
N GLY A 83 -4.64 -4.37 2.61
CA GLY A 83 -4.47 -2.93 2.65
C GLY A 83 -3.02 -2.52 2.52
#